data_AF-A0A7V6LSI1-F1
#
_entry.id   AF-A0A7V6LSI1-F1
#
_cell.length_a   1.000
_cell.length_b   1.000
_cell.length_c   1.000
_cell.angle_alpha   90.00
_cell.angle_beta   90.00
_cell.angle_gamma   90.00
#
_symmetry.space_group_name_H-M   'P 1'
#
loop_
_entity.id
_entity.type
_entity.pdbx_description
1 polymer ?
#
loop_
_entity_poly.entity_id
_entity_poly.type
_entity_poly.pdbx_seq_one_letter_code
_entity_poly.pdbx_strand_id
1 'polypeptide(L)'
;MKPTKTDLFRKIVPIFGLIFIFSAGFGQTKVVRGVVTTFTDLPVGNVEITAKKAGSSVKSTADGSFMIVCDTKDVLLFKGVVFADKKIKIKKKTEFVDVSLEFIQSEENIEMAIGYGYVSDADKLNAAVKAYSDEGFCNFSNMIDLMQAKFPGIDYTSGQPVLRGISSVHSGSAALVVINGVVGGSLNNLVPCDVISIDVIKDSGAAIYGAQGANGVIIISTK
;
A
#
# COMPACT_ATOMS: atom_id res chain seq x y z
N MET A 1 65.54 20.66 48.37
CA MET A 1 65.19 21.56 47.24
C MET A 1 63.67 21.56 47.09
N LYS A 2 63.00 22.65 47.47
CA LYS A 2 61.54 22.78 47.36
C LYS A 2 61.21 23.32 45.96
N PRO A 3 60.27 22.73 45.20
CA PRO A 3 59.91 23.26 43.90
C PRO A 3 59.22 24.62 44.07
N THR A 4 59.70 25.60 43.31
CA THR A 4 59.17 26.96 43.21
C THR A 4 57.76 26.95 42.60
N LYS A 5 56.85 27.76 43.16
CA LYS A 5 55.41 27.81 42.78
C LYS A 5 55.14 28.03 41.28
N THR A 6 56.13 28.52 40.53
CA THR A 6 56.10 28.74 39.09
C THR A 6 56.12 27.45 38.25
N ASP A 7 56.71 26.35 38.75
CA ASP A 7 56.80 25.08 38.01
C ASP A 7 55.52 24.23 38.13
N LEU A 8 54.74 24.42 39.20
CA LEU A 8 53.44 23.76 39.37
C LEU A 8 52.40 24.33 38.38
N PHE A 9 52.38 25.65 38.19
CA PHE A 9 51.46 26.31 37.27
C PHE A 9 51.69 25.89 35.82
N ARG A 10 52.95 25.72 35.41
CA ARG A 10 53.31 25.34 34.03
C ARG A 10 52.93 23.90 33.67
N LYS A 11 52.75 23.01 34.66
CA LYS A 11 52.29 21.62 34.47
C LYS A 11 50.77 21.43 34.56
N ILE A 12 50.04 22.37 35.18
CA ILE A 12 48.57 22.30 35.33
C ILE A 12 47.86 22.92 34.10
N VAL A 13 48.49 23.91 33.44
CA VAL A 13 47.93 24.57 32.24
C VAL A 13 47.64 23.63 31.05
N PRO A 14 48.46 22.61 30.71
CA PRO A 14 48.10 21.68 29.64
C PRO A 14 47.03 20.65 30.04
N ILE A 15 46.78 20.43 31.34
CA ILE A 15 45.76 19.49 31.83
C ILE A 15 44.37 20.13 31.84
N PHE A 16 44.29 21.45 32.07
CA PHE A 16 43.03 22.20 32.00
C PHE A 16 42.58 22.48 30.56
N GLY A 17 43.49 22.42 29.58
CA GLY A 17 43.19 22.58 28.15
C GLY A 17 42.60 21.35 27.46
N LEU A 18 42.62 20.17 28.10
CA LEU A 18 42.18 18.90 27.49
C LEU A 18 40.72 18.53 27.83
N ILE A 19 40.02 19.35 28.61
CA ILE A 19 38.62 19.10 29.05
C ILE A 19 37.57 19.84 28.18
N PHE A 20 38.00 20.61 27.18
CA PHE A 20 37.11 21.54 26.47
C PHE A 20 36.64 21.10 25.07
N ILE A 21 36.54 19.80 24.78
CA ILE A 21 35.97 19.33 23.49
C ILE A 21 35.08 18.11 23.70
N PHE A 22 33.97 18.31 24.41
CA PHE A 22 32.78 17.47 24.24
C PHE A 22 31.57 18.40 24.10
N SER A 23 31.61 19.27 23.08
CA SER A 23 30.37 19.85 22.58
C SER A 23 29.58 18.71 21.95
N ALA A 24 28.71 18.10 22.74
CA ALA A 24 27.65 17.26 22.23
C ALA A 24 26.86 18.13 21.25
N GLY A 25 27.10 17.91 19.96
CA GLY A 25 26.27 18.47 18.91
C GLY A 25 24.89 17.87 19.07
N PHE A 26 24.01 18.52 19.83
CA PHE A 26 22.59 18.25 19.76
C PHE A 26 22.20 18.44 18.29
N GLY A 27 21.84 17.33 17.63
CA GLY A 27 21.31 17.37 16.28
C GLY A 27 20.16 18.38 16.22
N GLN A 28 20.05 19.13 15.12
CA GLN A 28 18.93 20.03 14.92
C GLN A 28 17.64 19.21 14.87
N THR A 29 16.93 19.19 16.01
CA THR A 29 15.62 18.58 16.15
C THR A 29 14.58 19.53 15.55
N LYS A 30 13.62 18.95 14.85
CA LYS A 30 12.53 19.65 14.17
C LYS A 30 11.23 18.95 14.49
N VAL A 31 10.15 19.73 14.61
CA VAL A 31 8.80 19.18 14.67
C VAL A 31 8.25 19.06 13.24
N VAL A 32 7.83 17.86 12.88
CA VAL A 32 7.13 17.56 11.62
C VAL A 32 5.69 17.21 11.96
N ARG A 33 4.76 17.84 11.25
CA ARG A 33 3.33 17.53 11.31
C ARG A 33 2.93 16.70 10.11
N GLY A 34 1.80 16.03 10.19
CA GLY A 34 1.29 15.32 9.04
C GLY A 34 -0.06 14.69 9.29
N VAL A 35 -0.55 14.04 8.24
CA VAL A 35 -1.77 13.25 8.26
C VAL A 35 -1.47 11.89 7.66
N VAL A 36 -2.09 10.86 8.23
CA VAL A 36 -2.06 9.49 7.75
C VAL A 36 -3.44 9.14 7.25
N THR A 37 -3.53 8.76 5.98
CA THR A 37 -4.76 8.30 5.33
C THR A 37 -4.56 6.90 4.76
N THR A 38 -5.64 6.27 4.33
CA THR A 38 -5.64 5.10 3.46
C THR A 38 -6.74 5.27 2.42
N PHE A 39 -6.71 4.50 1.34
CA PHE A 39 -7.63 4.65 0.21
C PHE A 39 -7.73 6.09 -0.32
N THR A 40 -6.64 6.87 -0.20
CA THR A 40 -6.50 8.30 -0.55
C THR A 40 -7.04 9.28 0.48
N ASP A 41 -8.23 9.07 1.05
CA ASP A 41 -8.94 10.09 1.84
C ASP A 41 -9.43 9.62 3.22
N LEU A 42 -9.37 8.33 3.52
CA LEU A 42 -9.85 7.79 4.79
C LEU A 42 -8.78 7.98 5.88
N PRO A 43 -9.02 8.80 6.93
CA PRO A 43 -8.03 9.03 7.98
C PRO A 43 -7.76 7.76 8.80
N VAL A 44 -6.50 7.57 9.20
CA VAL A 44 -6.06 6.39 9.93
C VAL A 44 -5.45 6.76 11.29
N GLY A 45 -6.16 6.44 12.37
CA GLY A 45 -5.70 6.64 13.74
C GLY A 45 -4.80 5.53 14.26
N ASN A 46 -4.15 5.72 15.41
CA ASN A 46 -3.37 4.69 16.11
C ASN A 46 -2.20 4.03 15.34
N VAL A 47 -1.82 4.56 14.18
CA VAL A 47 -0.62 4.12 13.43
C VAL A 47 0.61 4.57 14.20
N GLU A 48 1.59 3.68 14.36
CA GLU A 48 2.85 4.02 14.99
C GLU A 48 3.78 4.71 13.97
N ILE A 49 4.25 5.90 14.32
CA ILE A 49 5.21 6.68 13.54
C ILE A 49 6.50 6.80 14.34
N THR A 50 7.59 6.23 13.83
CA THR A 50 8.91 6.26 14.48
C THR A 50 9.91 7.04 13.65
N ALA A 51 10.61 7.99 14.27
CA ALA A 51 11.74 8.69 13.68
C ALA A 51 13.03 7.90 13.95
N LYS A 52 13.63 7.32 12.90
CA LYS A 52 14.74 6.37 13.06
C LYS A 52 16.01 6.93 13.69
N LYS A 53 16.36 8.19 13.39
CA LYS A 53 17.57 8.83 13.91
C LYS A 53 17.31 9.49 15.26
N ALA A 54 16.22 10.25 15.37
CA ALA A 54 15.86 10.91 16.61
C ALA A 54 15.39 9.94 17.71
N GLY A 55 14.92 8.74 17.34
CA GLY A 55 14.44 7.71 18.26
C GLY A 55 13.08 8.01 18.89
N SER A 56 12.40 9.07 18.47
CA SER A 56 11.04 9.39 18.93
C SER A 56 10.00 8.50 18.24
N SER A 57 8.92 8.19 18.94
CA SER A 57 7.77 7.49 18.40
C SER A 57 6.49 8.16 18.88
N VAL A 58 5.50 8.29 18.00
CA VAL A 58 4.16 8.82 18.30
C VAL A 58 3.11 7.97 17.59
N LYS A 59 1.86 8.05 18.04
CA LYS A 59 0.71 7.47 17.32
C LYS A 59 -0.09 8.56 16.63
N SER A 60 -0.69 8.23 15.47
CA SER A 60 -1.68 9.13 14.85
C SER A 60 -2.95 9.22 15.69
N THR A 61 -3.61 10.37 15.63
CA THR A 61 -4.91 10.64 16.27
C THR A 61 -6.07 10.10 15.42
N ALA A 62 -7.29 10.09 15.94
CA ALA A 62 -8.46 9.52 15.25
C ALA A 62 -8.78 10.19 13.89
N ASP A 63 -8.37 11.44 13.70
CA ASP A 63 -8.45 12.20 12.45
C ASP A 63 -7.23 11.97 11.53
N GLY A 64 -6.34 11.02 11.86
CA GLY A 64 -5.14 10.70 11.10
C GLY A 64 -3.97 11.65 11.34
N SER A 65 -4.16 12.74 12.08
CA SER A 65 -3.11 13.73 12.35
C SER A 65 -1.99 13.17 13.22
N PHE A 66 -0.77 13.67 13.04
CA PHE A 66 0.35 13.37 13.94
C PHE A 66 1.33 14.55 14.03
N MET A 67 2.11 14.56 15.11
CA MET A 67 3.20 15.51 15.30
C MET A 67 4.38 14.79 15.96
N ILE A 68 5.53 14.80 15.29
CA ILE A 68 6.72 14.07 15.75
C ILE A 68 7.95 14.97 15.72
N VAL A 69 8.80 14.82 16.75
CA VAL A 69 10.11 15.48 16.82
C VAL A 69 11.14 14.59 16.12
N CYS A 70 11.74 15.03 15.03
CA CYS A 70 12.73 14.25 14.28
C CYS A 70 13.94 15.10 13.86
N ASP A 71 14.98 14.44 13.36
CA ASP A 71 16.14 15.14 12.79
C ASP A 71 15.84 15.75 11.41
N THR A 72 16.60 16.77 11.02
CA THR A 72 16.49 17.42 9.69
C THR A 72 16.72 16.51 8.47
N LYS A 73 17.26 15.30 8.68
CA LYS A 73 17.50 14.27 7.66
C LYS A 73 17.06 12.88 8.15
N ASP A 74 15.98 12.83 8.92
CA ASP A 74 15.46 11.58 9.49
C ASP A 74 14.70 10.73 8.46
N VAL A 75 14.38 9.50 8.84
CA VAL A 75 13.44 8.63 8.14
C VAL A 75 12.31 8.29 9.10
N LEU A 76 11.11 8.76 8.78
CA LEU A 76 9.90 8.36 9.47
C LEU A 76 9.46 6.99 8.96
N LEU A 77 9.24 6.06 9.88
CA LEU A 77 8.71 4.74 9.63
C LEU A 77 7.29 4.69 10.17
N PHE A 78 6.35 4.39 9.28
CA PHE A 78 4.93 4.22 9.61
C PHE A 78 4.62 2.73 9.66
N LYS A 79 4.06 2.28 10.79
CA LYS A 79 3.74 0.89 11.06
C LYS A 79 2.32 0.74 11.58
N GLY A 80 1.60 -0.21 11.00
CA GLY A 80 0.32 -0.69 11.48
C GLY A 80 0.17 -2.18 11.16
N VAL A 81 -0.66 -2.89 11.92
CA VAL A 81 -0.79 -4.35 11.83
C VAL A 81 -1.34 -4.78 10.47
N VAL A 82 -2.26 -3.98 9.91
CA VAL A 82 -3.00 -4.26 8.66
C VAL A 82 -2.54 -3.41 7.48
N PHE A 83 -1.37 -2.77 7.59
CA PHE A 83 -0.83 -1.86 6.59
C PHE A 83 0.58 -2.27 6.19
N ALA A 84 0.95 -2.01 4.93
CA ALA A 84 2.34 -2.15 4.50
C ALA A 84 3.23 -1.07 5.16
N ASP A 85 4.39 -1.50 5.68
CA ASP A 85 5.39 -0.61 6.26
C ASP A 85 5.80 0.50 5.26
N LYS A 86 5.56 1.76 5.62
CA LYS A 86 5.94 2.91 4.78
C LYS A 86 7.07 3.70 5.39
N LYS A 87 8.04 4.10 4.56
CA LYS A 87 9.22 4.88 4.99
C LYS A 87 9.30 6.18 4.22
N ILE A 88 9.41 7.30 4.93
CA ILE A 88 9.51 8.64 4.34
C ILE A 88 10.76 9.34 4.84
N LYS A 89 11.61 9.76 3.91
CA LYS A 89 12.81 10.54 4.21
C LYS A 89 12.43 12.01 4.41
N ILE A 90 12.74 12.55 5.58
CA ILE A 90 12.56 13.96 5.90
C ILE A 90 13.72 14.76 5.32
N LYS A 91 13.37 15.83 4.60
CA LYS A 91 14.31 16.86 4.11
C LYS A 91 14.25 18.08 5.02
N LYS A 92 15.31 18.91 5.02
CA LYS A 92 15.42 20.13 5.85
C LYS A 92 14.19 21.06 5.80
N LYS A 93 13.54 21.19 4.64
CA LYS A 93 12.36 22.05 4.43
C LYS A 93 11.00 21.36 4.66
N THR A 94 10.98 20.08 5.05
CA THR A 94 9.72 19.32 5.19
C THR A 94 9.06 19.68 6.51
N GLU A 95 7.96 20.41 6.50
CA GLU A 95 7.19 20.80 7.70
C GLU A 95 5.92 19.96 7.86
N PHE A 96 5.35 19.54 6.73
CA PHE A 96 4.16 18.72 6.65
C PHE A 96 4.43 17.46 5.83
N VAL A 97 3.85 16.33 6.25
CA VAL A 97 3.92 15.05 5.53
C VAL A 97 2.51 14.49 5.39
N ASP A 98 2.09 14.28 4.16
CA ASP A 98 0.87 13.55 3.82
C ASP A 98 1.22 12.11 3.43
N VAL A 99 0.58 11.13 4.07
CA VAL A 99 0.90 9.72 3.91
C VAL A 99 -0.36 8.89 3.72
N SER A 100 -0.60 8.44 2.49
CA SER A 100 -1.52 7.34 2.25
C SER A 100 -0.82 6.00 2.52
N LEU A 101 -1.29 5.22 3.48
CA LEU A 101 -0.87 3.85 3.74
C LEU A 101 -1.63 2.88 2.84
N GLU A 102 -0.92 1.83 2.43
CA GLU A 102 -1.48 0.74 1.66
C GLU A 102 -2.08 -0.29 2.61
N PHE A 103 -3.41 -0.42 2.56
CA PHE A 103 -4.15 -1.38 3.35
C PHE A 103 -4.02 -2.78 2.76
N ILE A 104 -3.70 -3.76 3.58
CA ILE A 104 -3.60 -5.16 3.16
C ILE A 104 -5.03 -5.72 3.17
N GLN A 105 -5.65 -5.85 2.00
CA GLN A 105 -7.06 -6.25 1.89
C GLN A 105 -7.26 -7.73 2.28
N SER A 106 -8.03 -7.97 3.34
CA SER A 106 -8.63 -9.27 3.69
C SER A 106 -9.79 -9.04 4.65
N GLU A 107 -10.74 -9.98 4.74
CA GLU A 107 -11.85 -9.89 5.70
C GLU A 107 -11.34 -9.80 7.14
N GLU A 108 -10.34 -10.61 7.49
CA GLU A 108 -9.67 -10.59 8.80
C GLU A 108 -9.03 -9.22 9.10
N ASN A 109 -8.37 -8.62 8.10
CA ASN A 109 -7.73 -7.32 8.26
C ASN A 109 -8.74 -6.18 8.40
N ILE A 110 -9.95 -6.30 7.83
CA ILE A 110 -11.02 -5.31 8.03
C ILE A 110 -11.48 -5.32 9.49
N GLU A 111 -11.69 -6.49 10.08
CA GLU A 111 -12.05 -6.60 11.50
C GLU A 111 -10.94 -6.10 12.42
N MET A 112 -9.69 -6.48 12.12
CA MET A 112 -8.53 -5.96 12.85
C MET A 112 -8.38 -4.44 12.70
N ALA A 113 -8.70 -3.87 11.54
CA ALA A 113 -8.62 -2.44 11.32
C ALA A 113 -9.51 -1.65 12.31
N ILE A 114 -10.73 -2.16 12.50
CA ILE A 114 -11.69 -1.60 13.45
C ILE A 114 -11.24 -1.87 14.88
N GLY A 115 -10.78 -3.10 15.17
CA GLY A 115 -10.34 -3.51 16.52
C GLY A 115 -9.13 -2.73 17.05
N TYR A 116 -8.17 -2.38 16.20
CA TYR A 116 -7.04 -1.51 16.55
C TYR A 116 -7.40 -0.01 16.56
N GLY A 117 -8.63 0.35 16.16
CA GLY A 117 -9.09 1.72 16.06
C GLY A 117 -8.37 2.50 14.95
N TYR A 118 -7.91 1.81 13.89
CA TYR A 118 -7.34 2.47 12.72
C TYR A 118 -8.40 3.29 11.99
N VAL A 119 -9.61 2.74 11.87
CA VAL A 119 -10.81 3.42 11.36
C VAL A 119 -11.97 3.11 12.30
N SER A 120 -12.70 4.12 12.74
CA SER A 120 -13.83 3.96 13.68
C SER A 120 -15.13 3.55 12.99
N ASP A 121 -15.26 3.86 11.70
CA ASP A 121 -16.46 3.68 10.90
C ASP A 121 -16.30 2.47 9.97
N ALA A 122 -16.88 1.35 10.39
CA ALA A 122 -16.81 0.08 9.67
C ALA A 122 -17.44 0.16 8.28
N ASP A 123 -18.55 0.90 8.14
CA ASP A 123 -19.26 1.05 6.88
C ASP A 123 -18.41 1.84 5.87
N LYS A 124 -17.74 2.90 6.34
CA LYS A 124 -16.80 3.66 5.50
C LYS A 124 -15.59 2.84 5.08
N LEU A 125 -15.01 2.05 5.99
CA LEU A 125 -13.89 1.18 5.64
C LEU A 125 -14.31 0.15 4.58
N ASN A 126 -15.47 -0.50 4.75
CA ASN A 126 -16.00 -1.44 3.76
C ASN A 126 -16.30 -0.78 2.42
N ALA A 127 -16.87 0.43 2.43
CA ALA A 127 -17.14 1.20 1.22
C ALA A 127 -15.83 1.60 0.51
N ALA A 128 -14.81 2.03 1.25
CA ALA A 128 -13.51 2.42 0.71
C ALA A 128 -12.75 1.21 0.13
N VAL A 129 -12.77 0.07 0.82
CA VAL A 129 -12.23 -1.19 0.30
C VAL A 129 -12.93 -1.53 -1.02
N LYS A 130 -14.26 -1.55 -1.06
CA LYS A 130 -15.03 -1.83 -2.29
C LYS A 130 -14.73 -0.86 -3.42
N ALA A 131 -14.65 0.45 -3.13
CA ALA A 131 -14.36 1.48 -4.12
C ALA A 131 -12.92 1.41 -4.64
N TYR A 132 -11.96 0.99 -3.80
CA TYR A 132 -10.57 0.80 -4.21
C TYR A 132 -10.35 -0.53 -4.94
N SER A 133 -11.17 -1.54 -4.66
CA SER A 133 -11.29 -2.76 -5.47
C SER A 133 -12.07 -2.55 -6.77
N ASP A 134 -12.80 -1.44 -6.93
CA ASP A 134 -13.44 -1.10 -8.19
C ASP A 134 -12.33 -0.74 -9.19
N GLU A 135 -12.02 -1.68 -10.07
CA GLU A 135 -11.09 -1.48 -11.18
C GLU A 135 -11.59 -0.42 -12.19
N GLY A 136 -12.69 0.28 -11.90
CA GLY A 136 -13.37 1.21 -12.77
C GLY A 136 -14.21 0.47 -13.80
N PHE A 137 -14.74 -0.71 -13.44
CA PHE A 137 -15.55 -1.54 -14.31
C PHE A 137 -16.89 -0.86 -14.64
N CYS A 138 -17.48 -0.14 -13.68
CA CYS A 138 -18.71 0.64 -13.88
C CYS A 138 -18.59 1.74 -14.95
N ASN A 139 -17.38 2.12 -15.38
CA ASN A 139 -17.17 3.16 -16.40
C ASN A 139 -17.45 2.68 -17.83
N PHE A 140 -17.67 1.37 -18.03
CA PHE A 140 -17.92 0.78 -19.34
C PHE A 140 -19.40 0.48 -19.54
N SER A 141 -19.90 0.67 -20.77
CA SER A 141 -21.31 0.45 -21.12
C SER A 141 -21.66 -1.03 -21.32
N ASN A 142 -20.67 -1.88 -21.62
CA ASN A 142 -20.85 -3.31 -21.79
C ASN A 142 -19.56 -4.07 -21.43
N MET A 143 -19.71 -5.38 -21.22
CA MET A 143 -18.62 -6.23 -20.76
C MET A 143 -17.52 -6.41 -21.82
N ILE A 144 -17.87 -6.36 -23.12
CA ILE A 144 -16.92 -6.52 -24.22
C ILE A 144 -15.93 -5.35 -24.23
N ASP A 145 -16.43 -4.11 -24.14
CA ASP A 145 -15.63 -2.89 -24.11
C ASP A 145 -14.72 -2.86 -22.88
N LEU A 146 -15.25 -3.24 -21.71
CA LEU A 146 -14.47 -3.39 -20.49
C LEU A 146 -13.29 -4.34 -20.72
N MET A 147 -13.59 -5.53 -21.26
CA MET A 147 -12.60 -6.59 -21.43
C MET A 147 -11.51 -6.18 -22.42
N GLN A 148 -11.87 -5.54 -23.53
CA GLN A 148 -10.89 -5.03 -24.50
C GLN A 148 -10.03 -3.88 -23.95
N ALA A 149 -10.61 -3.01 -23.13
CA ALA A 149 -9.90 -1.86 -22.57
C ALA A 149 -8.97 -2.23 -21.41
N LYS A 150 -9.38 -3.16 -20.54
CA LYS A 150 -8.64 -3.52 -19.32
C LYS A 150 -7.70 -4.71 -19.51
N PHE A 151 -7.99 -5.62 -20.45
CA PHE A 151 -7.25 -6.87 -20.62
C PHE A 151 -6.64 -6.96 -22.02
N PRO A 152 -5.42 -6.44 -22.23
CA PRO A 152 -4.77 -6.52 -23.52
C PRO A 152 -4.52 -7.99 -23.93
N GLY A 153 -4.83 -8.30 -25.19
CA GLY A 153 -4.71 -9.65 -25.74
C GLY A 153 -5.93 -10.54 -25.53
N ILE A 154 -7.07 -9.97 -25.13
CA ILE A 154 -8.39 -10.56 -25.35
C ILE A 154 -8.98 -9.93 -26.60
N ASP A 155 -9.26 -10.74 -27.61
CA ASP A 155 -10.05 -10.35 -28.77
C ASP A 155 -11.47 -10.93 -28.67
N TYR A 156 -12.39 -10.39 -29.45
CA TYR A 156 -13.75 -10.93 -29.56
C TYR A 156 -14.03 -11.34 -30.99
N THR A 157 -14.38 -12.61 -31.19
CA THR A 157 -14.80 -13.14 -32.48
C THR A 157 -16.20 -13.71 -32.34
N SER A 158 -17.15 -13.21 -33.13
CA SER A 158 -18.55 -13.66 -33.12
C SER A 158 -19.20 -13.64 -31.71
N GLY A 159 -18.86 -12.64 -30.88
CA GLY A 159 -19.41 -12.49 -29.53
C GLY A 159 -18.81 -13.43 -28.48
N GLN A 160 -17.71 -14.11 -28.79
CA GLN A 160 -16.97 -14.97 -27.85
C GLN A 160 -15.55 -14.44 -27.63
N PRO A 161 -15.02 -14.49 -26.39
CA PRO A 161 -13.67 -14.05 -26.10
C PRO A 161 -12.64 -15.06 -26.63
N VAL A 162 -11.60 -14.55 -27.27
CA VAL A 162 -10.46 -15.30 -27.83
C VAL A 162 -9.19 -14.73 -27.23
N LEU A 163 -8.39 -15.57 -26.58
CA LEU A 163 -7.14 -15.15 -25.95
C LEU A 163 -5.98 -15.25 -26.95
N ARG A 164 -5.28 -14.14 -27.19
CA ARG A 164 -4.12 -14.13 -28.09
C ARG A 164 -3.00 -15.02 -27.55
N GLY A 165 -2.33 -15.73 -28.47
CA GLY A 165 -1.22 -16.62 -28.16
C GLY A 165 -1.65 -18.06 -27.81
N ILE A 166 -2.95 -18.34 -27.71
CA ILE A 166 -3.48 -19.67 -27.48
C ILE A 166 -4.07 -20.19 -28.80
N SER A 167 -3.31 -21.08 -29.46
CA SER A 167 -3.71 -21.68 -30.73
C SER A 167 -4.21 -23.10 -30.47
N SER A 168 -5.50 -23.34 -30.70
CA SER A 168 -6.03 -24.70 -30.75
C SER A 168 -5.89 -25.28 -32.16
N VAL A 169 -5.50 -26.55 -32.22
CA VAL A 169 -5.29 -27.32 -33.47
C VAL A 169 -6.58 -28.02 -33.93
N HIS A 170 -7.65 -28.07 -33.11
CA HIS A 170 -8.80 -28.95 -33.40
C HIS A 170 -10.19 -28.50 -32.91
N SER A 171 -10.31 -27.47 -32.07
CA SER A 171 -11.59 -26.98 -31.53
C SER A 171 -11.57 -25.46 -31.47
N GLY A 172 -12.67 -24.79 -31.82
CA GLY A 172 -12.72 -23.34 -32.02
C GLY A 172 -12.00 -22.51 -30.95
N SER A 173 -11.42 -21.37 -31.32
CA SER A 173 -10.47 -20.60 -30.50
C SER A 173 -11.06 -19.82 -29.32
N ALA A 174 -12.33 -20.06 -28.96
CA ALA A 174 -12.99 -19.35 -27.88
C ALA A 174 -12.50 -19.84 -26.51
N ALA A 175 -12.23 -18.89 -25.61
CA ALA A 175 -11.91 -19.15 -24.22
C ALA A 175 -13.18 -19.48 -23.42
N LEU A 176 -13.00 -20.26 -22.35
CA LEU A 176 -14.10 -20.64 -21.46
C LEU A 176 -14.46 -19.46 -20.55
N VAL A 177 -15.73 -19.07 -20.53
CA VAL A 177 -16.24 -18.07 -19.58
C VAL A 177 -16.92 -18.77 -18.41
N VAL A 178 -16.48 -18.43 -17.20
CA VAL A 178 -17.02 -18.91 -15.93
C VAL A 178 -17.55 -17.73 -15.14
N ILE A 179 -18.84 -17.70 -14.85
CA ILE A 179 -19.48 -16.62 -14.06
C ILE A 179 -19.94 -17.23 -12.75
N ASN A 180 -19.44 -16.73 -11.61
CA ASN A 180 -19.79 -17.24 -10.27
C ASN A 180 -19.66 -18.77 -10.14
N GLY A 181 -18.63 -19.35 -10.77
CA GLY A 181 -18.41 -20.81 -10.79
C GLY A 181 -19.27 -21.58 -11.80
N VAL A 182 -20.18 -20.93 -12.51
CA VAL A 182 -21.01 -21.55 -13.56
C VAL A 182 -20.32 -21.41 -14.91
N VAL A 183 -20.10 -22.56 -15.56
CA VAL A 183 -19.43 -22.64 -16.88
C VAL A 183 -20.41 -22.33 -18.01
N GLY A 184 -19.96 -21.59 -19.02
CA GLY A 184 -20.74 -21.31 -20.24
C GLY A 184 -21.61 -20.05 -20.16
N GLY A 185 -21.25 -19.12 -19.27
CA GLY A 185 -21.93 -17.83 -19.14
C GLY A 185 -21.73 -16.93 -20.36
N SER A 186 -22.73 -16.10 -20.68
CA SER A 186 -22.61 -15.09 -21.74
C SER A 186 -22.30 -13.71 -21.16
N LEU A 187 -21.26 -13.07 -21.68
CA LEU A 187 -20.83 -11.73 -21.27
C LEU A 187 -21.82 -10.63 -21.69
N ASN A 188 -22.69 -10.90 -22.67
CA ASN A 188 -23.68 -9.94 -23.16
C ASN A 188 -24.77 -9.64 -22.12
N ASN A 189 -25.00 -10.55 -21.18
CA ASN A 189 -26.03 -10.40 -20.15
C ASN A 189 -25.48 -9.85 -18.83
N LEU A 190 -24.18 -9.56 -18.77
CA LEU A 190 -23.53 -9.03 -17.57
C LEU A 190 -23.44 -7.51 -17.65
N VAL A 191 -23.82 -6.85 -16.55
CA VAL A 191 -23.62 -5.42 -16.36
C VAL A 191 -22.23 -5.22 -15.75
N PRO A 192 -21.35 -4.41 -16.37
CA PRO A 192 -19.99 -4.15 -15.87
C PRO A 192 -19.95 -3.69 -14.41
N CYS A 193 -20.97 -2.96 -13.95
CA CYS A 193 -21.01 -2.44 -12.58
C CYS A 193 -21.33 -3.48 -11.50
N ASP A 194 -21.80 -4.66 -11.91
CA ASP A 194 -22.05 -5.78 -11.01
C ASP A 194 -20.83 -6.70 -10.86
N VAL A 195 -19.78 -6.46 -11.65
CA VAL A 195 -18.54 -7.24 -11.62
C VAL A 195 -17.68 -6.83 -10.42
N ILE A 196 -17.24 -7.82 -9.65
CA ILE A 196 -16.32 -7.67 -8.52
C ILE A 196 -14.88 -7.88 -8.99
N SER A 197 -14.62 -8.96 -9.73
CA SER A 197 -13.30 -9.30 -10.21
C SER A 197 -13.35 -10.06 -11.53
N ILE A 198 -12.27 -9.98 -12.31
CA ILE A 198 -12.11 -10.72 -13.54
C ILE A 198 -10.71 -11.32 -13.60
N ASP A 199 -10.64 -12.64 -13.59
CA ASP A 199 -9.39 -13.39 -13.64
C ASP A 199 -9.25 -14.09 -14.99
N VAL A 200 -8.10 -13.91 -15.65
CA VAL A 200 -7.83 -14.47 -16.98
C VAL A 200 -6.66 -15.45 -16.89
N ILE A 201 -6.95 -16.73 -17.09
CA ILE A 201 -5.98 -17.83 -16.99
C ILE A 201 -5.64 -18.32 -18.40
N LYS A 202 -4.37 -18.17 -18.79
CA LYS A 202 -3.86 -18.50 -20.14
C LYS A 202 -2.98 -19.76 -20.19
N ASP A 203 -2.48 -20.22 -19.05
CA ASP A 203 -1.46 -21.27 -18.96
C ASP A 203 -2.00 -22.58 -18.33
N SER A 204 -1.11 -23.43 -17.81
CA SER A 204 -1.45 -24.73 -17.19
C SER A 204 -2.52 -24.66 -16.11
N GLY A 205 -2.72 -23.50 -15.48
CA GLY A 205 -3.80 -23.26 -14.51
C GLY A 205 -5.21 -23.47 -15.10
N ALA A 206 -5.38 -23.35 -16.41
CA ALA A 206 -6.67 -23.57 -17.08
C ALA A 206 -7.05 -25.06 -17.19
N ALA A 207 -6.08 -25.97 -17.01
CA ALA A 207 -6.30 -27.42 -17.13
C ALA A 207 -7.27 -27.97 -16.07
N ILE A 208 -7.48 -27.26 -14.96
CA ILE A 208 -8.47 -27.63 -13.94
C ILE A 208 -9.90 -27.62 -14.48
N TYR A 209 -10.17 -26.85 -15.54
CA TYR A 209 -11.46 -26.79 -16.24
C TYR A 209 -11.55 -27.80 -17.40
N GLY A 210 -10.61 -28.75 -17.47
CA GLY A 210 -10.60 -29.83 -18.43
C GLY A 210 -10.40 -29.37 -19.88
N ALA A 211 -10.90 -30.15 -20.84
CA ALA A 211 -10.74 -29.88 -22.27
C ALA A 211 -11.36 -28.54 -22.72
N GLN A 212 -12.34 -28.00 -21.98
CA GLN A 212 -12.97 -26.72 -22.28
C GLN A 212 -12.07 -25.52 -21.92
N GLY A 213 -11.18 -25.68 -20.94
CA GLY A 213 -10.18 -24.67 -20.58
C GLY A 213 -8.93 -24.68 -21.48
N ALA A 214 -8.87 -25.52 -22.52
CA ALA A 214 -7.69 -25.65 -23.39
C ALA A 214 -7.33 -24.35 -24.13
N ASN A 215 -8.31 -23.47 -24.34
CA ASN A 215 -8.14 -22.14 -24.95
C ASN A 215 -7.99 -21.01 -23.90
N GLY A 216 -7.78 -21.37 -22.63
CA GLY A 216 -7.79 -20.48 -21.49
C GLY A 216 -9.18 -20.24 -20.91
N VAL A 217 -9.21 -19.64 -19.72
CA VAL A 217 -10.41 -19.46 -18.89
C VAL A 217 -10.49 -18.03 -18.40
N ILE A 218 -11.67 -17.42 -18.54
CA ILE A 218 -12.02 -16.12 -17.98
C ILE A 218 -13.02 -16.37 -16.86
N ILE A 219 -12.63 -16.05 -15.64
CA ILE A 219 -13.46 -16.19 -14.44
C ILE A 219 -13.96 -14.80 -14.06
N ILE A 220 -15.27 -14.68 -13.88
CA ILE A 220 -15.92 -13.43 -13.50
C ILE A 220 -16.70 -13.69 -12.22
N SER A 221 -16.44 -12.85 -11.23
CA SER A 221 -17.21 -12.82 -9.98
C SER A 221 -18.12 -11.61 -10.00
N THR A 222 -19.41 -11.78 -9.69
CA THR A 222 -20.38 -10.69 -9.56
C THR A 222 -20.87 -10.54 -8.13
N LYS A 223 -21.51 -9.40 -7.84
CA LYS A 223 -22.24 -9.11 -6.60
C LYS A 223 -23.44 -10.03 -6.40
#